data_AF-A0AAU6PZX5-F1
#
_entry.id   AF-A0AAU6PZX5-F1
#
_cell.length_a   1.000
_cell.length_b   1.000
_cell.length_c   1.000
_cell.angle_alpha   90.00
_cell.angle_beta   90.00
_cell.angle_gamma   90.00
#
_symmetry.space_group_name_H-M   'P 1'
#
loop_
_entity.id
_entity.type
_entity.pdbx_description
1 polymer ?
#
loop_
_entity_poly.entity_id
_entity_poly.type
_entity_poly.pdbx_seq_one_letter_code
_entity_poly.pdbx_strand_id
1 'polypeptide(L)'
;MKRTSLALLSLLALTAPAQALKLVVWDPELKSKVAYGETSGGRFNVKYDKDYSGPVVALFSQSEDEKAKGTYSGLRSSYAGVLRGGQLLIDNEASTSARSSTNLLPLPRLLQPYKLSVNIQPTSLLLPLSNTLLVQADGSWCAAGGAGTLG
;
A
#
# COMPACT_ATOMS: atom_id res chain seq x y z
N MET A 1 44.89 -33.46 13.55
CA MET A 1 43.44 -33.24 13.64
C MET A 1 43.12 -31.79 13.29
N LYS A 2 42.14 -31.58 12.38
CA LYS A 2 41.29 -30.39 12.24
C LYS A 2 41.94 -29.10 11.65
N ARG A 3 41.99 -29.02 10.32
CA ARG A 3 42.12 -27.77 9.54
C ARG A 3 40.99 -27.68 8.52
N THR A 4 39.74 -27.63 8.98
CA THR A 4 38.56 -27.61 8.10
C THR A 4 37.45 -26.76 8.71
N SER A 5 37.72 -25.50 9.04
CA SER A 5 36.70 -24.60 9.62
C SER A 5 36.64 -23.20 9.04
N LEU A 6 37.42 -22.89 7.98
CA LEU A 6 37.49 -21.52 7.46
C LEU A 6 36.71 -21.28 6.15
N ALA A 7 36.05 -22.30 5.59
CA ALA A 7 35.40 -22.18 4.28
C ALA A 7 33.89 -21.85 4.34
N LEU A 8 33.30 -21.74 5.54
CA LEU A 8 31.84 -21.64 5.69
C LEU A 8 31.34 -20.20 5.96
N LEU A 9 32.23 -19.21 6.11
CA LEU A 9 31.83 -17.82 6.42
C LEU A 9 31.54 -16.94 5.19
N SER A 10 31.92 -17.36 3.99
CA SER A 10 31.71 -16.55 2.76
C SER A 10 30.34 -16.76 2.09
N LEU A 11 29.50 -17.67 2.59
CA LEU A 11 28.21 -18.00 1.97
C LEU A 11 27.01 -17.19 2.50
N LEU A 12 27.19 -16.34 3.51
CA LEU A 12 26.09 -15.52 4.09
C LEU A 12 25.89 -14.15 3.43
N ALA A 13 26.70 -13.77 2.43
CA ALA A 13 26.60 -12.46 1.78
C ALA A 13 25.58 -12.41 0.62
N LEU A 14 24.87 -13.51 0.32
CA LEU A 14 24.00 -13.59 -0.87
C LEU A 14 22.54 -13.93 -0.55
N THR A 15 22.00 -13.42 0.56
CA THR A 15 20.56 -13.53 0.85
C THR A 15 19.93 -12.15 1.06
N ALA A 16 19.80 -11.40 -0.02
CA ALA A 16 18.80 -10.34 -0.06
C ALA A 16 18.19 -10.25 -1.45
N PRO A 17 17.13 -11.02 -1.76
CA PRO A 17 16.15 -10.53 -2.72
C PRO A 17 15.27 -9.52 -1.99
N ALA A 18 15.84 -8.39 -1.56
CA ALA A 18 15.06 -7.24 -1.09
C ALA A 18 14.57 -6.45 -2.33
N GLN A 19 13.87 -7.17 -3.22
CA GLN A 19 13.19 -6.60 -4.38
C GLN A 19 11.87 -6.01 -3.89
N ALA A 20 11.91 -4.75 -3.48
CA ALA A 20 10.78 -4.09 -2.82
C ALA A 20 10.51 -2.73 -3.45
N LEU A 21 9.93 -2.73 -4.66
CA LEU A 21 9.22 -1.57 -5.17
C LEU A 21 8.08 -1.25 -4.21
N LYS A 22 8.08 -0.03 -3.66
CA LYS A 22 7.07 0.49 -2.74
C LYS A 22 6.15 1.46 -3.48
N LEU A 23 4.86 1.39 -3.16
CA LEU A 23 3.83 2.33 -3.60
C LEU A 23 3.20 2.97 -2.38
N VAL A 24 3.06 4.29 -2.40
CA VAL A 24 2.28 5.03 -1.42
C VAL A 24 1.31 5.91 -2.18
N VAL A 25 0.03 5.77 -1.89
CA VAL A 25 -1.01 6.60 -2.53
C VAL A 25 -1.51 7.60 -1.50
N TRP A 26 -1.48 8.87 -1.89
CA TRP A 26 -1.92 10.00 -1.10
C TRP A 26 -3.12 10.67 -1.75
N ASP A 27 -3.89 11.38 -0.93
CA ASP A 27 -4.82 12.39 -1.40
C ASP A 27 -4.09 13.48 -2.23
N PRO A 28 -4.73 14.16 -3.20
CA PRO A 28 -4.13 15.29 -3.94
C PRO A 28 -3.55 16.38 -3.03
N GLU A 29 -4.08 16.56 -1.83
CA GLU A 29 -3.56 17.52 -0.85
C GLU A 29 -2.40 16.97 0.00
N LEU A 30 -1.99 15.71 -0.21
CA LEU A 30 -0.96 14.99 0.54
C LEU A 30 -1.21 14.92 2.06
N LYS A 31 -2.47 15.13 2.48
CA LYS A 31 -2.85 15.15 3.90
C LYS A 31 -3.07 13.75 4.48
N SER A 32 -3.66 12.86 3.69
CA SER A 32 -4.00 11.50 4.12
C SER A 32 -3.45 10.46 3.16
N LYS A 33 -2.96 9.36 3.73
CA LYS A 33 -2.48 8.19 3.00
C LYS A 33 -3.65 7.23 2.79
N VAL A 34 -4.05 7.07 1.54
CA VAL A 34 -5.26 6.31 1.16
C VAL A 34 -4.94 4.91 0.64
N ALA A 35 -3.69 4.65 0.28
CA ALA A 35 -3.23 3.30 -0.02
C ALA A 35 -1.73 3.12 0.23
N TYR A 36 -1.34 1.86 0.40
CA TYR A 36 0.06 1.43 0.50
C TYR A 36 0.24 0.14 -0.27
N GLY A 37 1.36 -0.01 -0.96
CA GLY A 37 1.73 -1.30 -1.50
C GLY A 37 3.23 -1.52 -1.51
N GLU A 38 3.62 -2.78 -1.56
CA GLU A 38 5.01 -3.17 -1.67
C GLU A 38 5.15 -4.48 -2.44
N THR A 39 6.29 -4.63 -3.10
CA THR A 39 6.66 -5.87 -3.75
C THR A 39 7.30 -6.80 -2.74
N SER A 40 6.83 -8.04 -2.70
CA SER A 40 7.44 -9.11 -1.94
C SER A 40 7.27 -10.42 -2.70
N GLY A 41 8.38 -11.15 -2.91
CA GLY A 41 8.37 -12.44 -3.60
C GLY A 41 7.81 -12.40 -5.03
N GLY A 42 8.07 -11.33 -5.80
CA GLY A 42 7.55 -11.15 -7.16
C GLY A 42 6.06 -10.79 -7.24
N ARG A 43 5.41 -10.53 -6.11
CA ARG A 43 4.02 -10.09 -6.01
C ARG A 43 3.96 -8.67 -5.44
N PHE A 44 3.15 -7.83 -6.09
CA PHE A 44 2.87 -6.46 -5.67
C PHE A 44 1.63 -6.45 -4.79
N ASN A 45 1.80 -6.36 -3.47
CA ASN A 45 0.69 -6.37 -2.52
C ASN A 45 0.25 -4.94 -2.25
N VAL A 46 -1.01 -4.61 -2.48
CA VAL A 46 -1.57 -3.27 -2.28
C VAL A 46 -2.75 -3.32 -1.34
N LYS A 47 -2.72 -2.43 -0.35
CA LYS A 47 -3.73 -2.21 0.65
C LYS A 47 -4.37 -0.85 0.38
N TYR A 48 -5.66 -0.87 0.05
CA TYR A 48 -6.45 0.33 -0.18
C TYR A 48 -7.33 0.62 1.03
N ASP A 49 -7.53 1.89 1.34
CA ASP A 49 -8.66 2.31 2.16
C ASP A 49 -9.96 2.06 1.39
N LYS A 50 -10.91 1.39 2.02
CA LYS A 50 -12.18 0.99 1.39
C LYS A 50 -13.12 2.19 1.20
N ASP A 51 -12.97 3.21 2.04
CA ASP A 51 -13.93 4.32 2.13
C ASP A 51 -13.50 5.52 1.29
N TYR A 52 -12.27 5.50 0.76
CA TYR A 52 -11.74 6.57 -0.09
C TYR A 52 -12.06 6.35 -1.57
N SER A 53 -12.74 7.34 -2.17
CA SER A 53 -12.98 7.40 -3.62
C SER A 53 -12.78 8.83 -4.12
N GLY A 54 -11.76 9.03 -4.93
CA GLY A 54 -11.37 10.38 -5.35
C GLY A 54 -10.09 10.42 -6.18
N PRO A 55 -9.70 11.61 -6.66
CA PRO A 55 -8.37 11.82 -7.25
C PRO A 55 -7.29 11.48 -6.22
N VAL A 56 -6.15 10.96 -6.68
CA VAL A 56 -5.03 10.56 -5.81
C VAL A 56 -3.70 10.76 -6.50
N VAL A 57 -2.64 10.80 -5.70
CA VAL A 57 -1.25 10.80 -6.18
C VAL A 57 -0.56 9.51 -5.74
N ALA A 58 -0.16 8.71 -6.71
CA ALA A 58 0.56 7.45 -6.52
C ALA A 58 2.07 7.69 -6.60
N LEU A 59 2.79 7.43 -5.51
CA LEU A 59 4.22 7.57 -5.40
C LEU A 59 4.90 6.20 -5.42
N PHE A 60 5.81 5.99 -6.36
CA PHE A 60 6.62 4.78 -6.46
C PHE A 60 8.03 5.07 -5.98
N SER A 61 8.52 4.20 -5.09
CA SER A 61 9.89 4.23 -4.59
C SER A 61 10.55 2.88 -4.86
N GLN A 62 11.71 2.94 -5.52
CA GLN A 62 12.51 1.76 -5.88
C GLN A 62 13.68 1.64 -4.92
N SER A 63 14.15 0.43 -4.63
CA SER A 63 15.40 0.27 -3.89
C SER A 63 16.60 0.69 -4.74
N GLU A 64 17.71 1.06 -4.08
CA GLU A 64 18.92 1.48 -4.79
C GLU A 64 19.49 0.36 -5.67
N ASP A 65 19.38 -0.89 -5.23
CA ASP A 65 19.71 -2.08 -6.02
C ASP A 65 18.88 -2.19 -7.31
N GLU A 66 17.58 -1.89 -7.25
CA GLU A 66 16.68 -1.97 -8.41
C GLU A 66 16.94 -0.83 -9.40
N LYS A 67 17.22 0.37 -8.87
CA LYS A 67 17.64 1.53 -9.66
C LYS A 67 18.97 1.27 -10.35
N ALA A 68 19.95 0.68 -9.65
CA ALA A 68 21.24 0.33 -10.21
C ALA A 68 21.15 -0.76 -11.30
N LYS A 69 20.20 -1.70 -11.15
CA LYS A 69 19.94 -2.77 -12.14
C LYS A 69 19.01 -2.34 -13.27
N GLY A 70 18.37 -1.17 -13.18
CA GLY A 70 17.40 -0.71 -14.17
C GLY A 70 16.13 -1.56 -14.26
N THR A 71 15.80 -2.33 -13.22
CA THR A 71 14.72 -3.32 -13.21
C THR A 71 13.35 -2.69 -13.54
N TYR A 72 13.10 -1.47 -13.06
CA TYR A 72 11.90 -0.69 -13.38
C TYR A 72 12.21 0.57 -14.18
N SER A 73 13.12 0.45 -15.16
CA SER A 73 13.34 1.52 -16.13
C SER A 73 12.01 1.90 -16.82
N GLY A 74 11.72 3.20 -16.86
CA GLY A 74 10.46 3.74 -17.39
C GLY A 74 9.35 3.96 -16.35
N LEU A 75 9.47 3.44 -15.13
CA LEU A 75 8.52 3.75 -14.05
C LEU A 75 8.85 5.12 -13.44
N ARG A 76 7.87 6.02 -13.43
CA ARG A 76 7.99 7.35 -12.80
C ARG A 76 7.90 7.22 -11.29
N SER A 77 8.52 8.15 -10.57
CA SER A 77 8.41 8.25 -9.11
C SER A 77 7.03 8.70 -8.65
N SER A 78 6.28 9.40 -9.49
CA SER A 78 4.93 9.89 -9.17
C SER A 78 4.00 9.81 -10.38
N TYR A 79 2.75 9.47 -10.10
CA TYR A 79 1.66 9.52 -11.05
C TYR A 79 0.40 10.11 -10.41
N ALA A 80 -0.33 10.91 -11.18
CA ALA A 80 -1.69 11.30 -10.84
C ALA A 80 -2.65 10.16 -11.19
N GLY A 81 -3.77 10.07 -10.50
CA GLY A 81 -4.75 9.03 -10.74
C GLY A 81 -6.05 9.24 -9.99
N VAL A 82 -6.89 8.23 -9.99
CA VAL A 82 -8.16 8.20 -9.26
C VAL A 82 -8.29 6.82 -8.61
N LEU A 83 -8.62 6.80 -7.32
CA LEU A 83 -8.98 5.58 -6.61
C LEU A 83 -10.50 5.45 -6.61
N ARG A 84 -11.06 4.35 -7.14
CA ARG A 84 -12.50 4.07 -7.14
C ARG A 84 -12.76 2.59 -6.92
N GLY A 85 -13.63 2.25 -5.97
CA GLY A 85 -14.04 0.86 -5.74
C GLY A 85 -12.89 -0.10 -5.43
N GLY A 86 -11.85 0.37 -4.72
CA GLY A 86 -10.66 -0.44 -4.42
C GLY A 86 -9.72 -0.68 -5.60
N GLN A 87 -9.90 0.05 -6.71
CA GLN A 87 -9.02 0.00 -7.87
C GLN A 87 -8.33 1.35 -8.07
N LEU A 88 -7.00 1.34 -8.16
CA LEU A 88 -6.19 2.50 -8.50
C LEU A 88 -6.08 2.61 -10.02
N LEU A 89 -6.65 3.68 -10.57
CA LEU A 89 -6.50 4.07 -11.96
C LEU A 89 -5.45 5.18 -12.04
N ILE A 90 -4.43 4.98 -12.85
CA ILE A 90 -3.29 5.88 -12.99
C ILE A 90 -3.39 6.60 -14.32
N ASP A 91 -3.23 7.91 -14.31
CA ASP A 91 -3.12 8.71 -15.53
C ASP A 91 -1.71 8.59 -16.11
N ASN A 92 -1.61 7.92 -17.25
CA ASN A 92 -0.33 7.73 -17.94
C ASN A 92 -0.20 8.71 -19.11
N GLU A 93 0.14 9.96 -18.78
CA GLU A 93 0.42 11.03 -19.75
C GLU A 93 1.51 10.68 -20.79
N ALA A 94 2.31 9.64 -20.56
CA ALA A 94 3.34 9.17 -21.50
C ALA A 94 2.76 8.48 -22.75
N SER A 95 1.46 8.18 -22.78
CA SER A 95 0.80 7.52 -23.91
C SER A 95 0.16 8.55 -24.86
N THR A 96 1.01 9.33 -25.53
CA THR A 96 0.66 10.25 -26.62
C THR A 96 0.36 9.51 -27.93
N SER A 97 -0.61 8.60 -27.91
CA SER A 97 -1.17 8.03 -29.14
C SER A 97 -2.70 8.11 -29.12
N ALA A 98 -3.16 9.21 -29.73
CA ALA A 98 -4.41 9.41 -30.44
C ALA A 98 -5.72 8.88 -29.80
N ARG A 99 -6.55 9.86 -29.41
CA ARG A 99 -8.02 9.81 -29.46
C ARG A 99 -8.71 8.76 -28.57
N SER A 100 -8.74 8.98 -27.26
CA SER A 100 -9.98 8.88 -26.48
C SER A 100 -9.74 9.36 -25.04
N SER A 101 -10.66 10.18 -24.54
CA SER A 101 -11.03 10.36 -23.11
C SER A 101 -10.13 9.67 -22.06
N THR A 102 -9.39 10.47 -21.27
CA THR A 102 -8.78 10.11 -19.96
C THR A 102 -8.06 8.75 -19.95
N ASN A 103 -6.73 8.75 -20.18
CA ASN A 103 -5.90 7.55 -20.28
C ASN A 103 -5.60 6.93 -18.90
N LEU A 104 -6.68 6.57 -18.21
CA LEU A 104 -6.70 5.98 -16.88
C LEU A 104 -6.42 4.48 -16.98
N LEU A 105 -5.20 4.10 -16.64
CA LEU A 105 -4.72 2.73 -16.70
C LEU A 105 -4.75 2.09 -15.29
N PRO A 106 -5.35 0.90 -15.11
CA PRO A 106 -5.34 0.25 -13.80
C PRO A 106 -3.91 -0.17 -13.42
N LEU A 107 -3.56 -0.04 -12.14
CA LEU A 107 -2.26 -0.45 -11.59
C LEU A 107 -1.70 -1.80 -12.11
N PRO A 108 -2.49 -2.90 -12.17
CA PRO A 108 -1.99 -4.16 -12.73
C PRO A 108 -1.52 -4.08 -14.19
N ARG A 109 -2.12 -3.20 -15.00
CA ARG A 109 -1.67 -2.97 -16.38
C ARG A 109 -0.38 -2.17 -16.44
N LEU A 110 -0.18 -1.21 -15.54
CA LEU A 110 1.07 -0.46 -15.43
C LEU A 110 2.26 -1.36 -15.03
N LEU A 111 2.01 -2.34 -14.16
CA LEU A 111 3.04 -3.24 -13.64
C LEU A 111 3.26 -4.51 -14.48
N GLN A 112 2.39 -4.76 -15.47
CA GLN A 112 2.48 -5.88 -16.42
C GLN A 112 3.86 -6.01 -17.13
N PRO A 113 4.48 -4.94 -17.66
CA PRO A 113 5.80 -5.07 -18.33
C PRO A 113 6.91 -5.53 -17.37
N TYR A 114 6.74 -5.33 -16.07
CA TYR A 114 7.72 -5.71 -15.05
C TYR A 114 7.48 -7.11 -14.47
N LYS A 115 6.54 -7.88 -15.05
CA LYS A 115 6.18 -9.25 -14.63
C LYS A 115 5.74 -9.35 -13.17
N LEU A 116 5.24 -8.26 -12.58
CA LEU A 116 4.73 -8.24 -11.22
C LEU A 116 3.25 -8.63 -11.19
N SER A 117 2.89 -9.59 -10.35
CA SER A 117 1.48 -9.94 -10.10
C SER A 117 0.90 -9.04 -9.01
N VAL A 118 -0.20 -8.35 -9.27
CA VAL A 118 -0.83 -7.45 -8.28
C VAL A 118 -1.84 -8.20 -7.42
N ASN A 119 -1.65 -8.13 -6.11
CA ASN A 119 -2.58 -8.63 -5.10
C ASN A 119 -3.21 -7.45 -4.38
N ILE A 120 -4.54 -7.35 -4.47
CA ILE A 120 -5.30 -6.24 -3.88
C ILE A 120 -5.98 -6.73 -2.62
N GLN A 121 -5.64 -6.12 -1.49
CA GLN A 121 -6.27 -6.36 -0.20
C GLN A 121 -7.07 -5.11 0.21
N PRO A 122 -8.40 -5.19 0.36
CA PRO A 122 -9.14 -4.11 0.99
C PRO A 122 -8.68 -4.00 2.45
N THR A 123 -8.32 -2.80 2.90
CA THR A 123 -8.05 -2.52 4.32
C THR A 123 -9.39 -2.45 5.03
N SER A 124 -9.96 -3.61 5.36
CA SER A 124 -10.95 -3.68 6.41
C SER A 124 -10.20 -3.56 7.74
N LEU A 125 -10.19 -2.36 8.33
CA LEU A 125 -9.65 -2.05 9.66
C LEU A 125 -8.11 -1.96 9.73
N LEU A 126 -7.55 -0.78 9.42
CA LEU A 126 -6.45 -0.26 10.23
C LEU A 126 -7.10 0.48 11.40
N LEU A 127 -7.31 -0.23 12.51
CA LEU A 127 -7.38 0.44 13.81
C LEU A 127 -6.12 1.30 13.90
N PRO A 128 -6.20 2.63 14.05
CA PRO A 128 -5.03 3.36 14.50
C PRO A 128 -4.61 2.70 15.82
N LEU A 129 -3.31 2.43 16.00
CA LEU A 129 -2.75 2.28 17.34
C LEU A 129 -2.86 3.65 18.01
N SER A 130 -4.07 4.03 18.39
CA SER A 130 -4.31 5.09 19.34
C SER A 130 -3.91 4.49 20.67
N ASN A 131 -2.72 4.88 21.14
CA ASN A 131 -2.30 4.79 22.52
C ASN A 131 -3.52 5.09 23.40
N THR A 132 -4.15 4.05 23.93
CA THR A 132 -5.24 4.20 24.88
C THR A 132 -4.60 4.45 26.23
N LEU A 133 -4.18 5.69 26.41
CA LEU A 133 -3.99 6.31 27.71
C LEU A 133 -5.40 6.37 28.33
N LEU A 134 -5.78 5.35 29.10
CA LEU A 134 -7.02 5.39 29.88
C LEU A 134 -6.83 6.35 31.05
N VAL A 135 -7.23 7.60 30.82
CA VAL A 135 -7.53 8.60 31.85
C VAL A 135 -9.06 8.71 31.94
N GLN A 136 -9.60 8.18 33.04
CA GLN A 136 -10.54 8.81 33.99
C GLN A 136 -12.05 9.01 33.69
N ALA A 137 -12.79 8.97 34.82
CA ALA A 137 -14.13 9.51 35.16
C ALA A 137 -15.34 8.63 34.78
N ASP A 138 -16.05 8.03 35.73
CA ASP A 138 -16.99 8.58 36.74
C ASP A 138 -18.32 9.07 36.12
N GLY A 139 -19.45 8.57 36.66
CA GLY A 139 -20.79 9.06 36.35
C GLY A 139 -21.78 8.02 35.80
N SER A 140 -22.27 7.09 36.65
CA SER A 140 -23.40 6.22 36.32
C SER A 140 -24.74 6.94 36.51
N TRP A 141 -25.62 6.73 35.53
CA TRP A 141 -26.83 7.44 35.19
C TRP A 141 -28.05 7.23 36.09
N CYS A 142 -28.89 8.26 36.14
CA CYS A 142 -30.30 8.22 36.51
C CYS A 142 -31.18 7.60 35.40
N ALA A 143 -32.31 7.02 35.83
CA ALA A 143 -33.67 7.14 35.27
C ALA A 143 -34.42 5.83 34.92
N ALA A 144 -35.51 5.66 35.67
CA ALA A 144 -36.88 5.40 35.22
C ALA A 144 -37.33 3.98 34.80
N GLY A 145 -38.33 3.47 35.55
CA GLY A 145 -39.64 3.21 34.94
C GLY A 145 -40.16 1.76 34.94
N GLY A 146 -41.02 1.45 35.92
CA GLY A 146 -42.33 0.84 35.66
C GLY A 146 -42.46 -0.69 35.47
N ALA A 147 -42.95 -1.37 36.51
CA ALA A 147 -43.86 -2.54 36.49
C ALA A 147 -44.28 -2.75 37.97
N GLY A 148 -45.52 -2.94 38.42
CA GLY A 148 -46.71 -3.50 37.81
C GLY A 148 -47.16 -4.69 38.66
N THR A 149 -48.31 -4.56 39.36
CA THR A 149 -49.19 -5.66 39.88
C THR A 149 -48.73 -6.38 41.17
N LEU A 150 -49.52 -6.89 42.13
CA LEU A 150 -50.95 -7.20 42.40
C LEU A 150 -51.18 -6.97 43.92
N GLY A 151 -52.37 -6.59 44.40
CA GLY A 151 -53.37 -7.56 44.88
C GLY A 151 -53.50 -7.46 46.40
#